data_AF-A0A2K5N7K9-F1
#
_entry.id   AF-A0A2K5N7K9-F1
#
_cell.length_a   1.000
_cell.length_b   1.000
_cell.length_c   1.000
_cell.angle_alpha   90.00
_cell.angle_beta   90.00
_cell.angle_gamma   90.00
#
_symmetry.space_group_name_H-M   'P 1'
#
loop_
_entity.id
_entity.type
_entity.pdbx_description
1 polymer ?
#
loop_
_entity_poly.entity_id
_entity_poly.type
_entity_poly.pdbx_seq_one_letter_code
_entity_poly.pdbx_strand_id
1 'polypeptide(L)'
;MASDSVNTKQARNHITKGKRQQQHQQIKNRSSISDGDGEDSFIFEANEAWKDFHSSLLRFYENGELCDVTLKVRLPLLPVDFLMGVVAKEQIVKQNLKCRDLLDEARNYHLHLSSRAVPDFEYSIRTTPRKHTAGVLFCVGGRGGSGDPFRSIECYSINKNSWFFGPEMNSRRRHVGVISVEGKVYAVGGHDGNEHLGSMEMFDPLTNKWMMKASMNTKRRGIALASLGGPIYAIGGLDDNTCFNDVERYDIESDQWSTVAPMNTPRGGVGSVALVNHVYAVGGNDGMASLSSVERYDPHLDKWIEVKEMGQRRAGNGVSKLHGCLYVVGGFDDNSPLSSVERYDPRSNKWDYVAALTTPRGGVGIATVMGKIFAVGGHNGNAYLNTVEAFDPVLNRWELVGSVSHCRAGAGVAVCSCLTSQIRDVGHGSNNVVDCM
;
A
#
# COMPACT_ATOMS: atom_id res chain seq x y z
N MET A 1 15.50 42.46 -55.83
CA MET A 1 16.48 42.26 -56.92
C MET A 1 17.83 42.03 -56.26
N ALA A 2 18.43 40.89 -56.57
CA ALA A 2 19.66 40.36 -56.01
C ALA A 2 20.90 40.94 -56.70
N SER A 3 22.03 40.97 -55.99
CA SER A 3 23.36 40.53 -56.45
C SER A 3 24.39 40.87 -55.35
N ASP A 4 25.00 39.84 -54.74
CA ASP A 4 26.36 39.33 -55.01
C ASP A 4 27.42 40.09 -54.16
N SER A 5 28.33 39.49 -53.41
CA SER A 5 29.26 38.42 -53.79
C SER A 5 30.12 38.00 -52.58
N VAL A 6 30.91 36.94 -52.80
CA VAL A 6 31.52 36.01 -51.84
C VAL A 6 33.02 36.29 -51.58
N ASN A 7 33.45 36.03 -50.33
CA ASN A 7 34.78 35.65 -49.79
C ASN A 7 36.10 36.26 -50.32
N THR A 8 37.00 36.59 -49.38
CA THR A 8 38.32 35.93 -49.28
C THR A 8 38.96 36.07 -47.89
N LYS A 9 39.65 35.00 -47.48
CA LYS A 9 40.38 34.78 -46.21
C LYS A 9 41.73 35.53 -46.17
N GLN A 10 42.21 35.94 -44.99
CA GLN A 10 43.41 35.37 -44.34
C GLN A 10 43.83 36.09 -43.04
N ALA A 11 43.93 35.28 -41.99
CA ALA A 11 44.81 35.26 -40.82
C ALA A 11 45.64 36.51 -40.40
N ARG A 12 45.54 36.86 -39.11
CA ARG A 12 46.70 36.96 -38.20
C ARG A 12 46.30 36.83 -36.72
N ASN A 13 47.16 36.14 -35.98
CA ASN A 13 47.02 35.64 -34.63
C ASN A 13 47.24 36.70 -33.52
N HIS A 14 46.63 36.38 -32.37
CA HIS A 14 47.21 36.38 -31.01
C HIS A 14 47.11 37.60 -30.06
N ILE A 15 46.64 37.25 -28.84
CA ILE A 15 46.88 37.83 -27.50
C ILE A 15 45.93 38.99 -27.12
N THR A 16 44.86 38.73 -26.36
CA THR A 16 44.93 38.77 -24.89
C THR A 16 43.79 37.97 -24.24
N LYS A 17 44.13 36.85 -23.59
CA LYS A 17 43.31 36.19 -22.56
C LYS A 17 43.77 36.72 -21.20
N GLY A 18 42.85 37.24 -20.39
CA GLY A 18 43.14 37.53 -18.99
C GLY A 18 42.01 38.30 -18.31
N LYS A 19 41.42 37.68 -17.28
CA LYS A 19 40.46 38.26 -16.31
C LYS A 19 38.98 38.34 -16.74
N ARG A 20 38.32 37.17 -16.81
CA ARG A 20 36.89 37.01 -16.45
C ARG A 20 36.48 35.54 -16.18
N GLN A 21 37.41 34.73 -15.68
CA GLN A 21 37.18 33.34 -15.21
C GLN A 21 37.74 33.12 -13.79
N GLN A 22 37.48 34.07 -12.88
CA GLN A 22 37.73 33.90 -11.44
C GLN A 22 36.55 34.45 -10.66
N GLN A 23 35.37 33.82 -10.81
CA GLN A 23 34.26 33.99 -9.85
C GLN A 23 33.22 32.86 -9.89
N HIS A 24 33.50 31.73 -10.54
CA HIS A 24 32.53 30.62 -10.67
C HIS A 24 33.07 29.23 -10.29
N GLN A 25 34.18 29.17 -9.55
CA GLN A 25 34.83 27.89 -9.24
C GLN A 25 35.34 27.79 -7.80
N GLN A 26 34.58 28.33 -6.83
CA GLN A 26 34.92 28.24 -5.41
C GLN A 26 33.75 27.88 -4.47
N ILE A 27 32.67 27.27 -4.98
CA ILE A 27 31.56 26.72 -4.16
C ILE A 27 31.25 25.26 -4.54
N LYS A 28 32.26 24.45 -4.88
CA LYS A 28 32.03 23.02 -5.21
C LYS A 28 32.91 21.99 -4.52
N ASN A 29 33.74 22.37 -3.56
CA ASN A 29 34.54 21.40 -2.80
C ASN A 29 34.52 21.73 -1.30
N ARG A 30 33.45 21.35 -0.61
CA ARG A 30 33.46 20.93 0.81
C ARG A 30 32.05 20.53 1.26
N SER A 31 31.74 19.24 1.10
CA SER A 31 30.97 18.44 2.06
C SER A 31 30.78 17.04 1.48
N SER A 32 31.86 16.26 1.48
CA SER A 32 31.79 14.80 1.48
C SER A 32 31.88 14.37 2.94
N ILE A 33 30.80 13.85 3.52
CA ILE A 33 30.72 12.91 4.66
C ILE A 33 29.25 12.44 4.81
N SER A 34 29.09 11.12 4.62
CA SER A 34 28.08 10.14 5.10
C SER A 34 26.56 10.35 4.95
N ASP A 35 25.99 9.54 4.05
CA ASP A 35 24.82 8.64 4.18
C ASP A 35 23.76 8.92 5.25
N GLY A 36 22.53 9.21 4.82
CA GLY A 36 21.35 9.27 5.71
C GLY A 36 20.04 9.84 5.15
N ASP A 37 19.85 10.14 3.86
CA ASP A 37 18.78 11.08 3.45
C ASP A 37 17.59 10.45 2.71
N GLY A 38 16.87 9.55 3.38
CA GLY A 38 15.49 9.18 3.01
C GLY A 38 14.44 9.87 3.89
N GLU A 39 14.71 9.94 5.20
CA GLU A 39 13.88 10.68 6.16
C GLU A 39 13.99 12.20 5.99
N ASP A 40 15.19 12.70 5.68
CA ASP A 40 15.48 14.13 5.67
C ASP A 40 14.82 14.87 4.49
N SER A 41 14.59 14.21 3.35
CA SER A 41 13.84 14.81 2.24
C SER A 41 12.36 15.01 2.59
N PHE A 42 11.75 14.04 3.28
CA PHE A 42 10.36 14.12 3.71
C PHE A 42 10.20 15.11 4.88
N ILE A 43 11.18 15.15 5.79
CA ILE A 43 11.26 16.14 6.88
C ILE A 43 11.44 17.55 6.30
N PHE A 44 12.22 17.71 5.23
CA PHE A 44 12.42 18.98 4.55
C PHE A 44 11.13 19.48 3.89
N GLU A 45 10.45 18.64 3.10
CA GLU A 45 9.15 19.00 2.48
C GLU A 45 8.06 19.25 3.53
N ALA A 46 8.01 18.45 4.60
CA ALA A 46 7.10 18.67 5.72
C ALA A 46 7.43 19.97 6.48
N ASN A 47 8.71 20.34 6.62
CA ASN A 47 9.12 21.60 7.24
C ASN A 47 8.74 22.81 6.38
N GLU A 48 8.94 22.77 5.06
CA GLU A 48 8.55 23.86 4.17
C GLU A 48 7.02 24.01 4.11
N ALA A 49 6.28 22.90 3.94
CA ALA A 49 4.83 22.90 4.01
C ALA A 49 4.31 23.36 5.39
N TRP A 50 5.02 23.01 6.48
CA TRP A 50 4.71 23.48 7.83
C TRP A 50 5.00 24.96 7.99
N LYS A 51 6.07 25.53 7.42
CA LYS A 51 6.36 26.97 7.51
C LYS A 51 5.26 27.81 6.86
N ASP A 52 4.79 27.39 5.69
CA ASP A 52 3.66 28.04 5.00
C ASP A 52 2.35 27.90 5.78
N PHE A 53 2.13 26.71 6.35
CA PHE A 53 0.98 26.45 7.21
C PHE A 53 1.06 27.24 8.54
N HIS A 54 2.24 27.34 9.15
CA HIS A 54 2.52 28.02 10.40
C HIS A 54 2.31 29.54 10.26
N SER A 55 2.78 30.13 9.17
CA SER A 55 2.54 31.55 8.87
C SER A 55 1.04 31.85 8.77
N SER A 56 0.27 30.91 8.21
CA SER A 56 -1.19 31.01 8.16
C SER A 56 -1.83 30.83 9.54
N LEU A 57 -1.35 29.88 10.35
CA LEU A 57 -1.83 29.66 11.73
C LEU A 57 -1.60 30.88 12.63
N LEU A 58 -0.47 31.57 12.49
CA LEU A 58 -0.17 32.78 13.27
C LEU A 58 -1.22 33.87 13.04
N ARG A 59 -1.60 34.07 11.77
CA ARG A 59 -2.65 35.03 11.38
C ARG A 59 -4.00 34.67 11.99
N PHE A 60 -4.35 33.38 12.01
CA PHE A 60 -5.59 32.93 12.66
C PHE A 60 -5.53 33.04 14.18
N TYR A 61 -4.34 32.90 14.79
CA TYR A 61 -4.15 33.13 16.22
C TYR A 61 -4.38 34.58 16.60
N GLU A 62 -3.77 35.51 15.85
CA GLU A 62 -3.95 36.95 16.04
C GLU A 62 -5.42 37.37 15.87
N ASN A 63 -6.15 36.71 14.97
CA ASN A 63 -7.57 36.95 14.74
C ASN A 63 -8.52 36.18 15.69
N GLY A 64 -8.00 35.35 16.59
CA GLY A 64 -8.80 34.52 17.51
C GLY A 64 -9.50 33.30 16.88
N GLU A 65 -9.24 33.01 15.61
CA GLU A 65 -9.86 31.93 14.81
C GLU A 65 -9.02 30.65 14.77
N LEU A 66 -7.85 30.61 15.44
CA LEU A 66 -6.92 29.48 15.39
C LEU A 66 -7.58 28.13 15.68
N CYS A 67 -8.46 28.10 16.69
CA CYS A 67 -9.15 26.87 17.06
C CYS A 67 -10.05 26.37 15.93
N ASP A 68 -10.73 27.26 15.21
CA ASP A 68 -11.67 26.89 14.14
C ASP A 68 -10.95 26.26 12.95
N VAL A 69 -9.75 26.75 12.64
CA VAL A 69 -8.88 26.17 11.61
C VAL A 69 -8.26 24.86 12.09
N THR A 70 -7.78 24.81 13.34
CA THR A 70 -7.23 23.58 13.94
C THR A 70 -8.28 22.48 14.07
N LEU A 71 -9.57 22.84 14.21
CA LEU A 71 -10.71 21.92 14.13
C LEU A 71 -10.85 21.28 12.74
N LYS A 72 -10.38 21.94 11.68
CA LYS A 72 -10.33 21.36 10.33
C LYS A 72 -9.09 20.49 10.11
N VAL A 73 -8.05 20.55 10.94
CA VAL A 73 -6.90 19.66 10.83
C VAL A 73 -7.18 18.37 11.61
N ARG A 74 -7.08 17.20 10.96
CA ARG A 74 -7.28 15.92 11.63
C ARG A 74 -5.99 15.47 12.30
N LEU A 75 -5.60 16.13 13.40
CA LEU A 75 -4.38 15.84 14.17
C LEU A 75 -4.17 14.36 14.51
N PRO A 76 -5.20 13.54 14.84
CA PRO A 76 -5.01 12.12 15.09
C PRO A 76 -4.47 11.31 13.89
N LEU A 77 -4.45 11.88 12.68
CA LEU A 77 -3.94 11.23 11.46
C LEU A 77 -2.49 11.63 11.13
N LEU A 78 -1.87 12.48 11.95
CA LEU A 78 -0.48 12.89 11.76
C LEU A 78 0.48 11.92 12.47
N PRO A 79 1.75 11.80 12.03
CA PRO A 79 2.75 11.02 12.74
C PRO A 79 2.96 11.50 14.17
N VAL A 80 3.19 10.56 15.10
CA VAL A 80 3.42 10.87 16.52
C VAL A 80 4.63 11.79 16.71
N ASP A 81 5.72 11.52 15.98
CA ASP A 81 6.95 12.32 16.08
C ASP A 81 6.73 13.75 15.59
N PHE A 82 5.86 13.95 14.60
CA PHE A 82 5.47 15.28 14.16
C PHE A 82 4.59 16.00 15.21
N LEU A 83 3.60 15.29 15.76
CA LEU A 83 2.74 15.84 16.82
C LEU A 83 3.55 16.27 18.05
N MET A 84 4.52 15.46 18.47
CA MET A 84 5.30 15.71 19.69
C MET A 84 6.52 16.60 19.44
N GLY A 85 7.17 16.43 18.28
CA GLY A 85 8.37 17.15 17.89
C GLY A 85 8.10 18.57 17.43
N VAL A 86 6.94 18.81 16.79
CA VAL A 86 6.58 20.08 16.14
C VAL A 86 5.33 20.67 16.79
N VAL A 87 4.15 20.07 16.58
CA VAL A 87 2.85 20.66 16.95
C VAL A 87 2.76 20.99 18.45
N ALA A 88 3.20 20.07 19.31
CA ALA A 88 3.17 20.24 20.77
C ALA A 88 4.10 21.35 21.28
N LYS A 89 5.12 21.74 20.50
CA LYS A 89 6.11 22.73 20.92
C LYS A 89 5.68 24.16 20.60
N GLU A 90 4.74 24.32 19.67
CA GLU A 90 4.25 25.63 19.22
C GLU A 90 3.60 26.45 20.32
N GLN A 91 4.02 27.71 20.46
CA GLN A 91 3.51 28.60 21.51
C GLN A 91 2.02 28.89 21.33
N ILE A 92 1.57 29.07 20.08
CA ILE A 92 0.16 29.31 19.75
C ILE A 92 -0.75 28.14 20.14
N VAL A 93 -0.23 26.90 20.10
CA VAL A 93 -0.95 25.70 20.55
C VAL A 93 -0.93 25.62 22.08
N LYS A 94 0.21 25.87 22.73
CA LYS A 94 0.36 25.85 24.20
C LYS A 94 -0.52 26.88 24.91
N GLN A 95 -0.69 28.06 24.30
CA GLN A 95 -1.44 29.16 24.88
C GLN A 95 -2.97 29.03 24.65
N ASN A 96 -3.40 28.17 23.73
CA ASN A 96 -4.81 27.96 23.43
C ASN A 96 -5.32 26.63 24.02
N LEU A 97 -6.18 26.71 25.04
CA LEU A 97 -6.73 25.52 25.73
C LEU A 97 -7.42 24.55 24.76
N LYS A 98 -8.26 25.05 23.84
CA LYS A 98 -8.95 24.19 22.88
C LYS A 98 -7.98 23.47 21.96
N CYS A 99 -6.92 24.14 21.49
CA CYS A 99 -5.89 23.49 20.66
C CYS A 99 -5.14 22.39 21.44
N ARG A 100 -4.94 22.56 22.75
CA ARG A 100 -4.36 21.51 23.61
C ARG A 100 -5.30 20.31 23.73
N ASP A 101 -6.59 20.53 23.89
CA ASP A 101 -7.59 19.43 23.94
C ASP A 101 -7.54 18.60 22.65
N LEU A 102 -7.39 19.24 21.49
CA LEU A 102 -7.26 18.55 20.20
C LEU A 102 -5.95 17.77 20.05
N LEU A 103 -4.86 18.28 20.62
CA LEU A 103 -3.59 17.58 20.65
C LEU A 103 -3.65 16.37 21.60
N ASP A 104 -4.34 16.52 22.74
CA ASP A 104 -4.54 15.45 23.70
C ASP A 104 -5.50 14.37 23.15
N GLU A 105 -6.52 14.73 22.36
CA GLU A 105 -7.32 13.78 21.55
C GLU A 105 -6.40 12.94 20.65
N ALA A 106 -5.50 13.59 19.90
CA ALA A 106 -4.57 12.91 19.00
C ALA A 106 -3.60 11.98 19.76
N ARG A 107 -3.04 12.43 20.89
CA ARG A 107 -2.18 11.60 21.74
C ARG A 107 -2.93 10.38 22.26
N ASN A 108 -4.13 10.58 22.80
CA ASN A 108 -4.95 9.50 23.32
C ASN A 108 -5.32 8.50 22.24
N TYR A 109 -5.60 8.97 21.01
CA TYR A 109 -5.79 8.10 19.85
C TYR A 109 -4.55 7.23 19.57
N HIS A 110 -3.36 7.82 19.53
CA HIS A 110 -2.12 7.05 19.32
C HIS A 110 -1.80 6.09 20.48
N LEU A 111 -2.07 6.49 21.72
CA LEU A 111 -1.90 5.63 22.90
C LEU A 111 -2.89 4.46 22.90
N HIS A 112 -4.14 4.72 22.52
CA HIS A 112 -5.16 3.69 22.31
C HIS A 112 -4.70 2.68 21.25
N LEU A 113 -4.22 3.14 20.10
CA LEU A 113 -3.76 2.28 19.01
C LEU A 113 -2.47 1.50 19.34
N SER A 114 -1.49 2.14 19.96
CA SER A 114 -0.16 1.55 20.20
C SER A 114 -0.12 0.64 21.43
N SER A 115 -0.70 1.08 22.56
CA SER A 115 -0.53 0.44 23.86
C SER A 115 -1.84 0.07 24.56
N ARG A 116 -3.00 0.46 24.01
CA ARG A 116 -4.31 0.43 24.70
C ARG A 116 -4.30 1.11 26.07
N ALA A 117 -3.38 2.04 26.33
CA ALA A 117 -3.35 2.78 27.59
C ALA A 117 -4.63 3.61 27.83
N VAL A 118 -5.36 3.92 26.75
CA VAL A 118 -6.68 4.56 26.77
C VAL A 118 -7.70 3.58 26.19
N PRO A 119 -8.21 2.59 26.95
CA PRO A 119 -9.07 1.54 26.41
C PRO A 119 -10.43 2.07 25.92
N ASP A 120 -10.99 3.06 26.63
CA ASP A 120 -12.30 3.65 26.36
C ASP A 120 -12.22 4.89 25.44
N PHE A 121 -11.30 4.85 24.46
CA PHE A 121 -11.16 5.95 23.53
C PHE A 121 -12.37 6.03 22.58
N GLU A 122 -13.03 7.19 22.56
CA GLU A 122 -14.15 7.44 21.65
C GLU A 122 -13.64 7.94 20.29
N TYR A 123 -13.89 7.15 19.24
CA TYR A 123 -13.56 7.54 17.87
C TYR A 123 -14.44 8.71 17.41
N SER A 124 -13.83 9.66 16.70
CA SER A 124 -14.49 10.85 16.18
C SER A 124 -14.34 10.97 14.67
N ILE A 125 -15.05 11.92 14.05
CA ILE A 125 -14.85 12.24 12.63
C ILE A 125 -13.41 12.71 12.34
N ARG A 126 -12.63 13.07 13.36
CA ARG A 126 -11.23 13.49 13.22
C ARG A 126 -10.24 12.33 13.21
N THR A 127 -10.63 11.16 13.72
CA THR A 127 -9.78 9.96 13.75
C THR A 127 -9.92 9.10 12.49
N THR A 128 -10.69 9.58 11.50
CA THR A 128 -10.87 8.93 10.20
C THR A 128 -10.34 9.86 9.11
N PRO A 129 -9.71 9.37 8.02
CA PRO A 129 -9.37 10.20 6.85
C PRO A 129 -10.60 10.81 6.18
N ARG A 130 -10.44 11.89 5.42
CA ARG A 130 -11.55 12.45 4.63
C ARG A 130 -11.77 11.55 3.43
N LYS A 131 -13.02 11.33 3.00
CA LYS A 131 -13.32 10.50 1.82
C LYS A 131 -12.52 10.91 0.58
N HIS A 132 -12.35 12.22 0.35
CA HIS A 132 -11.58 12.75 -0.77
C HIS A 132 -10.07 12.50 -0.69
N THR A 133 -9.51 12.27 0.50
CA THR A 133 -8.08 12.04 0.72
C THR A 133 -7.79 10.60 1.20
N ALA A 134 -8.78 9.72 1.11
CA ALA A 134 -8.71 8.36 1.62
C ALA A 134 -7.85 7.44 0.75
N GLY A 135 -7.52 7.89 -0.45
CA GLY A 135 -6.92 7.06 -1.49
C GLY A 135 -7.97 6.38 -2.37
N VAL A 136 -7.47 5.58 -3.30
CA VAL A 136 -8.26 4.77 -4.23
C VAL A 136 -7.92 3.31 -3.99
N LEU A 137 -8.94 2.46 -3.89
CA LEU A 137 -8.79 1.01 -3.82
C LEU A 137 -8.63 0.48 -5.25
N PHE A 138 -7.57 -0.28 -5.50
CA PHE A 138 -7.28 -0.92 -6.77
C PHE A 138 -7.54 -2.41 -6.64
N CYS A 139 -8.18 -3.00 -7.63
CA CYS A 139 -8.30 -4.45 -7.82
C CYS A 139 -7.62 -4.79 -9.14
N VAL A 140 -6.54 -5.56 -9.09
CA VAL A 140 -5.59 -5.71 -10.19
C VAL A 140 -5.48 -7.18 -10.57
N GLY A 141 -5.74 -7.47 -11.86
CA GLY A 141 -5.65 -8.82 -12.40
C GLY A 141 -6.67 -9.79 -11.80
N GLY A 142 -6.21 -11.00 -11.49
CA GLY A 142 -7.05 -12.13 -11.09
C GLY A 142 -7.64 -12.85 -12.29
N ARG A 143 -8.65 -13.68 -12.02
CA ARG A 143 -9.39 -14.42 -13.05
C ARG A 143 -10.88 -14.48 -12.76
N GLY A 144 -11.68 -14.63 -13.81
CA GLY A 144 -13.13 -14.83 -13.75
C GLY A 144 -13.53 -16.27 -14.10
N GLY A 145 -14.78 -16.43 -14.54
CA GLY A 145 -15.37 -17.73 -14.91
C GLY A 145 -14.71 -18.41 -16.11
N SER A 146 -14.17 -17.65 -17.07
CA SER A 146 -13.43 -18.21 -18.21
C SER A 146 -12.08 -18.83 -17.81
N GLY A 147 -11.56 -18.50 -16.62
CA GLY A 147 -10.27 -18.99 -16.12
C GLY A 147 -9.04 -18.20 -16.59
N ASP A 148 -9.18 -17.42 -17.65
CA ASP A 148 -8.10 -16.58 -18.20
C ASP A 148 -7.67 -15.48 -17.23
N PRO A 149 -6.36 -15.21 -17.11
CA PRO A 149 -5.87 -14.12 -16.27
C PRO A 149 -6.12 -12.75 -16.90
N PHE A 150 -6.49 -11.77 -16.09
CA PHE A 150 -6.77 -10.42 -16.55
C PHE A 150 -5.53 -9.51 -16.57
N ARG A 151 -5.49 -8.58 -17.53
CA ARG A 151 -4.65 -7.36 -17.48
C ARG A 151 -5.36 -6.20 -16.79
N SER A 152 -6.70 -6.25 -16.82
CA SER A 152 -7.55 -5.16 -16.41
C SER A 152 -7.43 -4.88 -14.92
N ILE A 153 -7.51 -3.61 -14.60
CA ILE A 153 -7.62 -3.12 -13.23
C ILE A 153 -8.94 -2.39 -13.06
N GLU A 154 -9.51 -2.50 -11.87
CA GLU A 154 -10.67 -1.72 -11.48
C GLU A 154 -10.32 -0.88 -10.26
N CYS A 155 -10.79 0.35 -10.25
CA CYS A 155 -10.55 1.34 -9.22
C CYS A 155 -11.87 1.71 -8.55
N TYR A 156 -11.89 1.74 -7.22
CA TYR A 156 -13.10 2.07 -6.46
C TYR A 156 -13.14 3.55 -6.08
N SER A 157 -14.25 4.21 -6.38
CA SER A 157 -14.54 5.55 -5.91
C SER A 157 -15.37 5.47 -4.63
N ILE A 158 -14.75 5.77 -3.49
CA ILE A 158 -15.42 5.78 -2.17
C ILE A 158 -16.61 6.76 -2.14
N ASN A 159 -16.51 7.87 -2.87
CA ASN A 159 -17.57 8.88 -2.92
C ASN A 159 -18.78 8.41 -3.73
N LYS A 160 -18.55 7.66 -4.81
CA LYS A 160 -19.62 7.16 -5.69
C LYS A 160 -20.12 5.77 -5.30
N ASN A 161 -19.42 5.07 -4.41
CA ASN A 161 -19.67 3.66 -4.09
C ASN A 161 -19.72 2.80 -5.37
N SER A 162 -18.76 3.03 -6.28
CA SER A 162 -18.74 2.38 -7.59
C SER A 162 -17.31 2.13 -8.06
N TRP A 163 -17.15 1.08 -8.87
CA TRP A 163 -15.89 0.78 -9.55
C TRP A 163 -15.89 1.35 -10.97
N PHE A 164 -14.70 1.62 -11.49
CA PHE A 164 -14.46 2.01 -12.87
C PHE A 164 -13.14 1.40 -13.33
N PHE A 165 -12.92 1.30 -14.64
CA PHE A 165 -11.71 0.67 -15.17
C PHE A 165 -10.56 1.67 -15.21
N GLY A 166 -9.40 1.25 -14.70
CA GLY A 166 -8.16 2.01 -14.84
C GLY A 166 -7.32 1.48 -16.02
N PRO A 167 -6.17 2.13 -16.31
CA PRO A 167 -5.23 1.67 -17.33
C PRO A 167 -4.76 0.24 -17.07
N GLU A 168 -4.77 -0.61 -18.09
CA GLU A 168 -4.41 -2.03 -17.95
C GLU A 168 -2.92 -2.27 -17.78
N MET A 169 -2.56 -3.36 -17.08
CA MET A 169 -1.17 -3.84 -16.98
C MET A 169 -0.61 -4.27 -18.35
N ASN A 170 0.72 -4.30 -18.49
CA ASN A 170 1.37 -4.82 -19.69
C ASN A 170 1.32 -6.36 -19.77
N SER A 171 1.10 -7.05 -18.66
CA SER A 171 1.00 -8.51 -18.58
C SER A 171 -0.31 -8.96 -17.94
N ARG A 172 -0.82 -10.12 -18.37
CA ARG A 172 -1.95 -10.78 -17.69
C ARG A 172 -1.46 -11.40 -16.41
N ARG A 173 -2.20 -11.29 -15.30
CA ARG A 173 -1.77 -11.86 -14.01
C ARG A 173 -2.92 -12.38 -13.18
N ARG A 174 -2.91 -13.67 -12.83
CA ARG A 174 -3.74 -14.26 -11.76
C ARG A 174 -2.86 -14.67 -10.59
N HIS A 175 -3.44 -14.72 -9.40
CA HIS A 175 -2.74 -15.01 -8.15
C HIS A 175 -1.53 -14.08 -7.96
N VAL A 176 -1.74 -12.80 -8.26
CA VAL A 176 -0.74 -11.73 -8.30
C VAL A 176 -0.63 -11.05 -6.94
N GLY A 177 0.58 -10.72 -6.50
CA GLY A 177 0.80 -9.88 -5.34
C GLY A 177 0.66 -8.41 -5.71
N VAL A 178 -0.11 -7.63 -4.96
CA VAL A 178 -0.30 -6.20 -5.22
C VAL A 178 -0.16 -5.40 -3.94
N ILE A 179 0.62 -4.32 -4.00
CA ILE A 179 0.87 -3.43 -2.86
C ILE A 179 0.97 -1.98 -3.35
N SER A 180 0.67 -1.02 -2.48
CA SER A 180 0.97 0.38 -2.74
C SER A 180 2.05 0.89 -1.80
N VAL A 181 3.05 1.55 -2.38
CA VAL A 181 4.17 2.20 -1.69
C VAL A 181 4.42 3.53 -2.40
N GLU A 182 4.68 4.61 -1.65
CA GLU A 182 5.00 5.94 -2.18
C GLU A 182 4.01 6.47 -3.25
N GLY A 183 2.71 6.23 -3.04
CA GLY A 183 1.66 6.71 -3.95
C GLY A 183 1.65 6.02 -5.32
N LYS A 184 2.32 4.88 -5.46
CA LYS A 184 2.34 4.02 -6.64
C LYS A 184 1.76 2.64 -6.32
N VAL A 185 1.34 1.90 -7.33
CA VAL A 185 0.81 0.53 -7.18
C VAL A 185 1.74 -0.45 -7.88
N TYR A 186 2.18 -1.49 -7.19
CA TYR A 186 3.08 -2.51 -7.71
C TYR A 186 2.30 -3.82 -7.89
N ALA A 187 2.43 -4.46 -9.04
CA ALA A 187 1.92 -5.79 -9.34
C ALA A 187 3.10 -6.74 -9.56
N VAL A 188 3.22 -7.75 -8.71
CA VAL A 188 4.41 -8.60 -8.58
C VAL A 188 4.04 -10.07 -8.79
N GLY A 189 4.78 -10.73 -9.69
CA GLY A 189 4.62 -12.15 -9.99
C GLY A 189 3.22 -12.51 -10.50
N GLY A 190 2.74 -13.69 -10.11
CA GLY A 190 1.48 -14.28 -10.58
C GLY A 190 1.69 -15.27 -11.73
N HIS A 191 0.62 -15.55 -12.46
CA HIS A 191 0.63 -16.44 -13.63
C HIS A 191 -0.14 -15.79 -14.79
N ASP A 192 0.42 -15.83 -16.00
CA ASP A 192 -0.15 -15.11 -17.17
C ASP A 192 -1.12 -15.96 -18.01
N GLY A 193 -1.12 -17.27 -17.78
CA GLY A 193 -1.91 -18.25 -18.52
C GLY A 193 -1.03 -19.37 -19.07
N ASN A 194 0.26 -19.08 -19.24
CA ASN A 194 1.28 -19.99 -19.76
C ASN A 194 2.39 -20.29 -18.74
N GLU A 195 2.88 -19.28 -18.02
CA GLU A 195 3.99 -19.44 -17.07
C GLU A 195 3.78 -18.67 -15.76
N HIS A 196 4.50 -19.10 -14.72
CA HIS A 196 4.69 -18.33 -13.49
C HIS A 196 5.58 -17.12 -13.78
N LEU A 197 5.27 -15.99 -13.16
CA LEU A 197 5.96 -14.73 -13.40
C LEU A 197 6.88 -14.37 -12.23
N GLY A 198 8.08 -13.90 -12.54
CA GLY A 198 8.94 -13.15 -11.62
C GLY A 198 8.87 -11.64 -11.86
N SER A 199 8.23 -11.23 -12.97
CA SER A 199 8.19 -9.84 -13.40
C SER A 199 7.34 -8.97 -12.47
N MET A 200 7.75 -7.71 -12.34
CA MET A 200 7.04 -6.67 -11.60
C MET A 200 6.74 -5.48 -12.50
N GLU A 201 5.55 -4.92 -12.32
CA GLU A 201 5.13 -3.68 -12.97
C GLU A 201 4.63 -2.69 -11.93
N MET A 202 4.95 -1.41 -12.12
CA MET A 202 4.53 -0.32 -11.26
C MET A 202 3.62 0.63 -12.04
N PHE A 203 2.45 0.92 -11.49
CA PHE A 203 1.52 1.92 -11.96
C PHE A 203 1.73 3.23 -11.20
N ASP A 204 1.94 4.30 -11.96
CA ASP A 204 2.01 5.66 -11.46
C ASP A 204 0.69 6.40 -11.77
N PRO A 205 -0.12 6.74 -10.74
CA PRO A 205 -1.35 7.51 -10.89
C PRO A 205 -1.18 8.87 -11.58
N LEU A 206 0.00 9.50 -11.49
CA LEU A 206 0.23 10.81 -12.09
C LEU A 206 0.38 10.71 -13.61
N THR A 207 1.07 9.66 -14.08
CA THR A 207 1.31 9.44 -15.52
C THR A 207 0.31 8.49 -16.16
N ASN A 208 -0.49 7.76 -15.37
CA ASN A 208 -1.43 6.74 -15.82
C ASN A 208 -0.78 5.64 -16.67
N LYS A 209 0.46 5.28 -16.34
CA LYS A 209 1.25 4.28 -17.07
C LYS A 209 1.74 3.19 -16.14
N TRP A 210 1.72 1.96 -16.67
CA TRP A 210 2.42 0.82 -16.11
C TRP A 210 3.83 0.75 -16.68
N MET A 211 4.83 0.68 -15.80
CA MET A 211 6.24 0.58 -16.15
C MET A 211 6.82 -0.70 -15.56
N MET A 212 7.61 -1.42 -16.37
CA MET A 212 8.36 -2.58 -15.88
C MET A 212 9.41 -2.15 -14.84
N LYS A 213 9.58 -2.96 -13.80
CA LYS A 213 10.63 -2.83 -12.79
C LYS A 213 11.47 -4.11 -12.75
N ALA A 214 12.52 -4.13 -11.93
CA ALA A 214 13.33 -5.34 -11.78
C ALA A 214 12.47 -6.55 -11.39
N SER A 215 12.81 -7.70 -11.96
CA SER A 215 12.11 -8.95 -11.71
C SER A 215 12.71 -9.67 -10.51
N MET A 216 11.87 -10.37 -9.76
CA MET A 216 12.29 -11.32 -8.73
C MET A 216 13.16 -12.42 -9.33
N ASN A 217 14.04 -12.99 -8.51
CA ASN A 217 14.87 -14.14 -8.91
C ASN A 217 14.01 -15.39 -9.08
N THR A 218 13.03 -15.59 -8.19
CA THR A 218 12.13 -16.74 -8.23
C THR A 218 10.79 -16.34 -8.87
N LYS A 219 10.39 -17.07 -9.92
CA LYS A 219 9.06 -16.94 -10.54
C LYS A 219 8.02 -17.62 -9.66
N ARG A 220 6.94 -16.91 -9.30
CA ARG A 220 5.96 -17.43 -8.35
C ARG A 220 4.58 -16.82 -8.50
N ARG A 221 3.56 -17.63 -8.21
CA ARG A 221 2.16 -17.20 -8.06
C ARG A 221 1.69 -17.40 -6.63
N GLY A 222 0.57 -16.79 -6.25
CA GLY A 222 0.03 -16.90 -4.89
C GLY A 222 0.98 -16.31 -3.84
N ILE A 223 1.75 -15.32 -4.25
CA ILE A 223 2.72 -14.56 -3.46
C ILE A 223 1.98 -13.56 -2.56
N ALA A 224 2.52 -13.32 -1.36
CA ALA A 224 2.09 -12.21 -0.52
C ALA A 224 3.13 -11.08 -0.54
N LEU A 225 2.66 -9.85 -0.38
CA LEU A 225 3.51 -8.66 -0.32
C LEU A 225 3.32 -7.92 1.01
N ALA A 226 4.41 -7.41 1.56
CA ALA A 226 4.40 -6.45 2.67
C ALA A 226 5.41 -5.34 2.42
N SER A 227 5.16 -4.15 2.93
CA SER A 227 6.14 -3.05 2.92
C SER A 227 6.41 -2.60 4.34
N LEU A 228 7.70 -2.56 4.70
CA LEU A 228 8.17 -2.19 6.02
C LEU A 228 9.50 -1.45 5.91
N GLY A 229 9.53 -0.20 6.37
CA GLY A 229 10.73 0.64 6.38
C GLY A 229 11.22 1.09 5.01
N GLY A 230 10.34 1.17 4.01
CA GLY A 230 10.70 1.50 2.61
C GLY A 230 10.55 0.33 1.62
N PRO A 231 11.30 -0.78 1.78
CA PRO A 231 11.32 -1.87 0.80
C PRO A 231 10.00 -2.66 0.75
N ILE A 232 9.86 -3.44 -0.33
CA ILE A 232 8.77 -4.41 -0.54
C ILE A 232 9.32 -5.82 -0.33
N TYR A 233 8.62 -6.64 0.43
CA TYR A 233 8.95 -8.04 0.68
C TYR A 233 8.00 -8.92 -0.13
N ALA A 234 8.56 -9.79 -0.96
CA ALA A 234 7.91 -10.86 -1.69
C ALA A 234 8.02 -12.15 -0.88
N ILE A 235 6.88 -12.66 -0.38
CA ILE A 235 6.86 -13.70 0.66
C ILE A 235 6.17 -14.95 0.11
N GLY A 236 6.90 -16.07 0.14
CA GLY A 236 6.40 -17.39 -0.20
C GLY A 236 5.90 -17.48 -1.64
N GLY A 237 4.70 -18.02 -1.83
CA GLY A 237 4.15 -18.34 -3.14
C GLY A 237 4.41 -19.79 -3.55
N LEU A 238 4.06 -20.14 -4.78
CA LEU A 238 4.26 -21.47 -5.32
C LEU A 238 4.48 -21.44 -6.84
N ASP A 239 5.09 -22.50 -7.35
CA ASP A 239 5.01 -22.92 -8.74
C ASP A 239 4.18 -24.22 -8.86
N ASP A 240 4.37 -25.01 -9.90
CA ASP A 240 3.61 -26.27 -10.10
C ASP A 240 4.15 -27.44 -9.26
N ASN A 241 5.36 -27.32 -8.72
CA ASN A 241 6.06 -28.40 -8.00
C ASN A 241 6.26 -28.09 -6.52
N THR A 242 6.42 -26.82 -6.15
CA THR A 242 6.96 -26.41 -4.87
C THR A 242 6.19 -25.23 -4.29
N CYS A 243 5.88 -25.32 -2.99
CA CYS A 243 5.56 -24.14 -2.18
C CYS A 243 6.86 -23.55 -1.63
N PHE A 244 7.00 -22.24 -1.76
CA PHE A 244 8.22 -21.53 -1.43
C PHE A 244 8.21 -21.01 0.02
N ASN A 245 9.36 -21.10 0.70
CA ASN A 245 9.60 -20.43 1.97
C ASN A 245 10.58 -19.25 1.85
N ASP A 246 11.21 -19.07 0.69
CA ASP A 246 12.13 -17.95 0.47
C ASP A 246 11.38 -16.61 0.39
N VAL A 247 12.12 -15.56 0.74
CA VAL A 247 11.60 -14.19 0.81
C VAL A 247 12.60 -13.29 0.11
N GLU A 248 12.10 -12.49 -0.83
CA GLU A 248 12.90 -11.50 -1.56
C GLU A 248 12.50 -10.09 -1.13
N ARG A 249 13.49 -9.24 -0.87
CA ARG A 249 13.34 -7.83 -0.50
C ARG A 249 13.73 -6.97 -1.70
N TYR A 250 12.78 -6.18 -2.17
CA TYR A 250 12.95 -5.19 -3.21
C TYR A 250 13.25 -3.81 -2.62
N ASP A 251 14.37 -3.25 -3.04
CA ASP A 251 14.77 -1.89 -2.74
C ASP A 251 14.32 -0.95 -3.87
N ILE A 252 13.45 0.00 -3.54
CA ILE A 252 12.76 0.85 -4.52
C ILE A 252 13.73 1.82 -5.19
N GLU A 253 14.70 2.36 -4.45
CA GLU A 253 15.65 3.36 -4.91
C GLU A 253 16.65 2.77 -5.90
N SER A 254 17.21 1.61 -5.55
CA SER A 254 18.18 0.90 -6.40
C SER A 254 17.54 0.05 -7.50
N ASP A 255 16.21 -0.18 -7.44
CA ASP A 255 15.48 -1.07 -8.33
C ASP A 255 16.10 -2.47 -8.36
N GLN A 256 16.40 -3.05 -7.19
CA GLN A 256 17.03 -4.37 -7.08
C GLN A 256 16.30 -5.26 -6.08
N TRP A 257 16.29 -6.56 -6.39
CA TRP A 257 15.87 -7.60 -5.47
C TRP A 257 17.08 -8.20 -4.76
N SER A 258 16.91 -8.51 -3.48
CA SER A 258 17.88 -9.20 -2.63
C SER A 258 17.14 -10.27 -1.83
N THR A 259 17.83 -11.31 -1.38
CA THR A 259 17.22 -12.31 -0.49
C THR A 259 17.34 -11.86 0.97
N VAL A 260 16.36 -12.25 1.79
CA VAL A 260 16.41 -12.17 3.25
C VAL A 260 16.18 -13.57 3.84
N ALA A 261 16.21 -13.71 5.16
CA ALA A 261 16.00 -15.01 5.79
C ALA A 261 14.67 -15.65 5.32
N PRO A 262 14.69 -16.96 4.99
CA PRO A 262 13.49 -17.68 4.60
C PRO A 262 12.58 -17.93 5.81
N MET A 263 11.29 -18.10 5.55
CA MET A 263 10.33 -18.61 6.53
C MET A 263 10.71 -20.04 6.97
N ASN A 264 10.29 -20.44 8.16
CA ASN A 264 10.49 -21.79 8.67
C ASN A 264 9.64 -22.81 7.89
N THR A 265 8.45 -22.39 7.44
CA THR A 265 7.52 -23.24 6.68
C THR A 265 7.29 -22.66 5.28
N PRO A 266 7.27 -23.49 4.21
CA PRO A 266 6.86 -23.04 2.88
C PRO A 266 5.37 -22.70 2.82
N ARG A 267 5.02 -21.63 2.09
CA ARG A 267 3.65 -21.10 2.07
C ARG A 267 3.22 -20.62 0.69
N GLY A 268 2.49 -21.47 -0.03
CA GLY A 268 1.74 -21.10 -1.24
C GLY A 268 0.39 -20.47 -0.91
N GLY A 269 0.01 -19.38 -1.60
CA GLY A 269 -1.24 -18.67 -1.32
C GLY A 269 -1.26 -18.05 0.08
N VAL A 270 -0.10 -17.62 0.57
CA VAL A 270 0.08 -16.99 1.88
C VAL A 270 -0.55 -15.61 1.91
N GLY A 271 -0.98 -15.17 3.10
CA GLY A 271 -1.34 -13.77 3.34
C GLY A 271 -0.27 -13.06 4.15
N SER A 272 -0.04 -11.76 3.92
CA SER A 272 0.96 -10.99 4.66
C SER A 272 0.53 -9.57 4.99
N VAL A 273 1.12 -9.01 6.06
CA VAL A 273 0.98 -7.59 6.39
C VAL A 273 2.16 -7.11 7.24
N ALA A 274 2.55 -5.85 7.09
CA ALA A 274 3.47 -5.19 8.01
C ALA A 274 2.72 -4.56 9.19
N LEU A 275 3.07 -4.97 10.41
CA LEU A 275 2.43 -4.54 11.65
C LEU A 275 3.46 -4.42 12.78
N VAL A 276 3.47 -3.28 13.49
CA VAL A 276 4.34 -2.99 14.64
C VAL A 276 5.81 -3.37 14.35
N ASN A 277 6.41 -2.75 13.33
CA ASN A 277 7.81 -2.96 12.92
C ASN A 277 8.20 -4.38 12.47
N HIS A 278 7.23 -5.22 12.16
CA HIS A 278 7.48 -6.58 11.69
C HIS A 278 6.60 -6.90 10.48
N VAL A 279 7.01 -7.92 9.71
CA VAL A 279 6.21 -8.50 8.64
C VAL A 279 5.62 -9.82 9.12
N TYR A 280 4.33 -10.03 8.95
CA TYR A 280 3.66 -11.29 9.30
C TYR A 280 3.35 -12.08 8.02
N ALA A 281 3.61 -13.39 8.06
CA ALA A 281 3.18 -14.37 7.08
C ALA A 281 2.16 -15.30 7.74
N VAL A 282 0.96 -15.39 7.17
CA VAL A 282 -0.22 -15.93 7.83
C VAL A 282 -0.88 -16.97 6.95
N GLY A 283 -0.96 -18.21 7.45
CA GLY A 283 -1.55 -19.32 6.71
C GLY A 283 -0.79 -19.68 5.44
N GLY A 284 -1.50 -19.94 4.36
CA GLY A 284 -0.98 -20.53 3.13
C GLY A 284 -1.10 -22.05 3.12
N ASN A 285 -0.45 -22.70 2.17
CA ASN A 285 -0.37 -24.15 2.01
C ASN A 285 1.09 -24.57 1.86
N ASP A 286 1.50 -25.65 2.52
CA ASP A 286 2.89 -26.14 2.54
C ASP A 286 3.23 -27.14 1.42
N GLY A 287 2.29 -27.38 0.51
CA GLY A 287 2.34 -28.44 -0.51
C GLY A 287 1.52 -29.67 -0.12
N MET A 288 1.12 -29.80 1.14
CA MET A 288 0.35 -30.92 1.66
C MET A 288 -1.01 -30.49 2.23
N ALA A 289 -1.04 -29.41 3.02
CA ALA A 289 -2.24 -28.93 3.69
C ALA A 289 -2.26 -27.41 3.85
N SER A 290 -3.46 -26.86 4.01
CA SER A 290 -3.63 -25.46 4.43
C SER A 290 -3.14 -25.27 5.87
N LEU A 291 -2.56 -24.11 6.17
CA LEU A 291 -1.88 -23.83 7.43
C LEU A 291 -2.70 -22.91 8.34
N SER A 292 -2.70 -23.17 9.64
CA SER A 292 -3.09 -22.23 10.72
C SER A 292 -1.90 -21.41 11.24
N SER A 293 -0.67 -21.90 11.00
CA SER A 293 0.55 -21.34 11.54
C SER A 293 0.81 -19.93 11.02
N VAL A 294 1.47 -19.13 11.86
CA VAL A 294 1.80 -17.73 11.56
C VAL A 294 3.23 -17.48 11.98
N GLU A 295 3.95 -16.77 11.13
CA GLU A 295 5.33 -16.37 11.39
C GLU A 295 5.48 -14.86 11.27
N ARG A 296 6.40 -14.30 12.04
CA ARG A 296 6.71 -12.89 12.05
C ARG A 296 8.20 -12.69 11.80
N TYR A 297 8.53 -11.91 10.78
CA TYR A 297 9.87 -11.50 10.42
C TYR A 297 10.30 -10.27 11.22
N ASP A 298 11.46 -10.38 11.88
CA ASP A 298 12.16 -9.25 12.48
C ASP A 298 13.32 -8.82 11.56
N PRO A 299 13.24 -7.64 10.92
CA PRO A 299 14.29 -7.17 10.01
C PRO A 299 15.62 -6.84 10.72
N HIS A 300 15.62 -6.61 12.04
CA HIS A 300 16.87 -6.35 12.77
C HIS A 300 17.66 -7.62 13.03
N LEU A 301 16.96 -8.74 13.17
CA LEU A 301 17.54 -10.05 13.42
C LEU A 301 17.72 -10.87 12.13
N ASP A 302 17.13 -10.42 11.02
CA ASP A 302 16.96 -11.17 9.78
C ASP A 302 16.47 -12.60 10.08
N LYS A 303 15.31 -12.69 10.76
CA LYS A 303 14.79 -13.97 11.23
C LYS A 303 13.27 -14.01 11.29
N TRP A 304 12.70 -15.14 10.89
CA TRP A 304 11.30 -15.49 11.10
C TRP A 304 11.10 -16.22 12.44
N ILE A 305 10.12 -15.75 13.20
CA ILE A 305 9.77 -16.26 14.52
C ILE A 305 8.30 -16.67 14.49
N GLU A 306 8.02 -17.91 14.89
CA GLU A 306 6.64 -18.38 15.03
C GLU A 306 5.87 -17.57 16.08
N VAL A 307 4.63 -17.25 15.77
CA VAL A 307 3.68 -16.62 16.70
C VAL A 307 2.44 -17.50 16.83
N LYS A 308 1.51 -17.12 17.70
CA LYS A 308 0.31 -17.91 17.94
C LYS A 308 -0.46 -18.17 16.65
N GLU A 309 -0.81 -19.43 16.43
CA GLU A 309 -1.58 -19.87 15.27
C GLU A 309 -3.04 -19.41 15.30
N MET A 310 -3.65 -19.35 14.12
CA MET A 310 -5.09 -19.14 13.94
C MET A 310 -5.89 -20.33 14.46
N GLY A 311 -7.18 -20.11 14.76
CA GLY A 311 -8.11 -21.19 15.11
C GLY A 311 -8.52 -22.05 13.91
N GLN A 312 -8.42 -21.52 12.69
CA GLN A 312 -8.72 -22.25 11.46
C GLN A 312 -7.58 -22.16 10.45
N ARG A 313 -7.31 -23.26 9.74
CA ARG A 313 -6.34 -23.30 8.63
C ARG A 313 -6.87 -22.58 7.39
N ARG A 314 -6.01 -21.85 6.68
CA ARG A 314 -6.44 -21.01 5.56
C ARG A 314 -5.33 -20.88 4.51
N ALA A 315 -5.64 -21.18 3.25
CA ALA A 315 -4.83 -20.80 2.10
C ALA A 315 -5.62 -19.85 1.17
N GLY A 316 -4.93 -18.95 0.46
CA GLY A 316 -5.56 -17.94 -0.40
C GLY A 316 -6.45 -16.97 0.39
N ASN A 317 -6.12 -16.74 1.66
CA ASN A 317 -6.77 -15.78 2.55
C ASN A 317 -6.29 -14.35 2.25
N GLY A 318 -7.14 -13.38 2.55
CA GLY A 318 -6.73 -11.98 2.62
C GLY A 318 -6.20 -11.64 4.00
N VAL A 319 -5.15 -10.82 4.08
CA VAL A 319 -4.63 -10.28 5.35
C VAL A 319 -4.49 -8.76 5.29
N SER A 320 -5.01 -8.06 6.30
CA SER A 320 -4.95 -6.60 6.38
C SER A 320 -4.76 -6.15 7.82
N LYS A 321 -4.27 -4.93 8.00
CA LYS A 321 -4.12 -4.30 9.32
C LYS A 321 -5.22 -3.27 9.53
N LEU A 322 -5.80 -3.29 10.72
CA LEU A 322 -6.76 -2.28 11.15
C LEU A 322 -6.62 -2.08 12.66
N HIS A 323 -6.49 -0.82 13.08
CA HIS A 323 -6.39 -0.41 14.50
C HIS A 323 -5.34 -1.20 15.31
N GLY A 324 -4.16 -1.42 14.73
CA GLY A 324 -3.05 -2.13 15.38
C GLY A 324 -3.25 -3.64 15.49
N CYS A 325 -4.31 -4.20 14.91
CA CYS A 325 -4.57 -5.63 14.85
C CYS A 325 -4.45 -6.13 13.41
N LEU A 326 -4.17 -7.43 13.27
CA LEU A 326 -4.17 -8.13 11.99
C LEU A 326 -5.52 -8.83 11.82
N TYR A 327 -6.12 -8.72 10.64
CA TYR A 327 -7.35 -9.39 10.28
C TYR A 327 -7.10 -10.37 9.14
N VAL A 328 -7.60 -11.60 9.29
CA VAL A 328 -7.51 -12.67 8.30
C VAL A 328 -8.90 -12.99 7.81
N VAL A 329 -9.13 -12.84 6.51
CA VAL A 329 -10.45 -12.88 5.90
C VAL A 329 -10.51 -14.04 4.91
N GLY A 330 -11.48 -14.92 5.09
CA GLY A 330 -11.77 -16.00 4.16
C GLY A 330 -10.63 -17.00 3.99
N GLY A 331 -10.37 -17.40 2.74
CA GLY A 331 -9.44 -18.46 2.38
C GLY A 331 -10.14 -19.79 2.08
N PHE A 332 -9.34 -20.85 2.00
CA PHE A 332 -9.77 -22.24 1.79
C PHE A 332 -9.08 -23.12 2.82
N ASP A 333 -9.81 -24.05 3.44
CA ASP A 333 -9.28 -24.94 4.48
C ASP A 333 -9.07 -26.38 3.99
N ASP A 334 -8.74 -26.58 2.72
CA ASP A 334 -8.69 -27.89 2.04
C ASP A 334 -10.06 -28.56 1.80
N ASN A 335 -11.10 -28.20 2.57
CA ASN A 335 -12.46 -28.74 2.38
C ASN A 335 -13.37 -27.75 1.66
N SER A 336 -13.36 -26.48 2.10
CA SER A 336 -14.32 -25.48 1.64
C SER A 336 -13.77 -24.05 1.68
N PRO A 337 -14.27 -23.15 0.82
CA PRO A 337 -14.01 -21.72 0.97
C PRO A 337 -14.63 -21.21 2.27
N LEU A 338 -13.96 -20.27 2.91
CA LEU A 338 -14.30 -19.79 4.24
C LEU A 338 -14.99 -18.43 4.20
N SER A 339 -16.00 -18.25 5.06
CA SER A 339 -16.55 -16.94 5.40
C SER A 339 -16.02 -16.40 6.72
N SER A 340 -15.41 -17.25 7.55
CA SER A 340 -14.91 -16.89 8.87
C SER A 340 -13.81 -15.84 8.77
N VAL A 341 -13.76 -14.96 9.77
CA VAL A 341 -12.77 -13.88 9.88
C VAL A 341 -12.18 -13.92 11.29
N GLU A 342 -10.86 -13.86 11.37
CA GLU A 342 -10.13 -13.87 12.63
C GLU A 342 -9.32 -12.58 12.79
N ARG A 343 -9.29 -12.05 14.00
CA ARG A 343 -8.51 -10.88 14.38
C ARG A 343 -7.43 -11.28 15.38
N TYR A 344 -6.18 -10.96 15.07
CA TYR A 344 -5.05 -11.11 15.97
C TYR A 344 -4.65 -9.77 16.60
N ASP A 345 -4.56 -9.74 17.92
CA ASP A 345 -3.94 -8.65 18.65
C ASP A 345 -2.52 -9.04 19.08
N PRO A 346 -1.46 -8.45 18.48
CA PRO A 346 -0.09 -8.79 18.82
C PRO A 346 0.31 -8.42 20.25
N ARG A 347 -0.43 -7.53 20.92
CA ARG A 347 -0.13 -7.10 22.30
C ARG A 347 -0.55 -8.14 23.33
N SER A 348 -1.67 -8.82 23.08
CA SER A 348 -2.20 -9.87 23.97
C SER A 348 -1.85 -11.27 23.47
N ASN A 349 -1.29 -11.39 22.26
CA ASN A 349 -1.01 -12.65 21.59
C ASN A 349 -2.26 -13.55 21.54
N LYS A 350 -3.38 -12.97 21.09
CA LYS A 350 -4.69 -13.65 21.03
C LYS A 350 -5.37 -13.45 19.69
N TRP A 351 -6.06 -14.50 19.28
CA TRP A 351 -6.97 -14.53 18.15
C TRP A 351 -8.41 -14.52 18.66
N ASP A 352 -9.25 -13.71 18.02
CA ASP A 352 -10.69 -13.67 18.24
C ASP A 352 -11.40 -13.82 16.90
N TYR A 353 -12.51 -14.56 16.87
CA TYR A 353 -13.42 -14.52 15.74
C TYR A 353 -14.20 -13.19 15.74
N VAL A 354 -14.31 -12.58 14.56
CA VAL A 354 -15.17 -11.42 14.31
C VAL A 354 -16.29 -11.81 13.34
N ALA A 355 -17.17 -10.88 12.99
CA ALA A 355 -18.28 -11.20 12.09
C ALA A 355 -17.78 -11.83 10.78
N ALA A 356 -18.43 -12.92 10.38
CA ALA A 356 -18.14 -13.64 9.15
C ALA A 356 -18.66 -12.86 7.93
N LEU A 357 -18.00 -13.06 6.79
CA LEU A 357 -18.50 -12.64 5.49
C LEU A 357 -19.88 -13.24 5.22
N THR A 358 -20.71 -12.51 4.48
CA THR A 358 -22.02 -13.03 4.04
C THR A 358 -21.88 -14.17 3.03
N THR A 359 -20.82 -14.16 2.22
CA THR A 359 -20.49 -15.22 1.27
C THR A 359 -19.06 -15.70 1.52
N PRO A 360 -18.78 -17.01 1.53
CA PRO A 360 -17.41 -17.52 1.62
C PRO A 360 -16.53 -17.07 0.45
N ARG A 361 -15.25 -16.77 0.71
CA ARG A 361 -14.33 -16.24 -0.31
C ARG A 361 -12.94 -16.89 -0.22
N GLY A 362 -12.65 -17.83 -1.13
CA GLY A 362 -11.29 -18.33 -1.39
C GLY A 362 -10.58 -17.49 -2.46
N GLY A 363 -9.29 -17.19 -2.28
CA GLY A 363 -8.54 -16.30 -3.18
C GLY A 363 -9.07 -14.86 -3.15
N VAL A 364 -9.48 -14.39 -1.97
CA VAL A 364 -10.08 -13.07 -1.76
C VAL A 364 -9.00 -11.99 -1.75
N GLY A 365 -9.24 -10.89 -2.46
CA GLY A 365 -8.39 -9.70 -2.37
C GLY A 365 -8.89 -8.77 -1.28
N ILE A 366 -8.00 -8.28 -0.41
CA ILE A 366 -8.42 -7.37 0.67
C ILE A 366 -7.51 -6.15 0.83
N ALA A 367 -8.10 -5.03 1.24
CA ALA A 367 -7.33 -3.90 1.74
C ALA A 367 -8.17 -3.05 2.70
N THR A 368 -7.49 -2.22 3.49
CA THR A 368 -8.11 -1.34 4.48
C THR A 368 -8.12 0.10 3.98
N VAL A 369 -9.30 0.71 3.93
CA VAL A 369 -9.47 2.13 3.61
C VAL A 369 -10.58 2.73 4.47
N MET A 370 -10.40 3.97 4.92
CA MET A 370 -11.39 4.66 5.76
C MET A 370 -11.77 3.91 7.06
N GLY A 371 -10.83 3.16 7.65
CA GLY A 371 -11.09 2.39 8.87
C GLY A 371 -11.97 1.15 8.67
N LYS A 372 -12.20 0.75 7.41
CA LYS A 372 -12.95 -0.46 7.04
C LYS A 372 -12.08 -1.39 6.21
N ILE A 373 -12.32 -2.70 6.33
CA ILE A 373 -11.66 -3.71 5.50
C ILE A 373 -12.59 -4.04 4.34
N PHE A 374 -12.09 -3.97 3.11
CA PHE A 374 -12.83 -4.34 1.92
C PHE A 374 -12.39 -5.73 1.46
N ALA A 375 -13.35 -6.63 1.26
CA ALA A 375 -13.17 -7.97 0.70
C ALA A 375 -13.72 -8.00 -0.72
N VAL A 376 -12.84 -8.15 -1.70
CA VAL A 376 -13.14 -8.02 -3.14
C VAL A 376 -13.03 -9.39 -3.80
N GLY A 377 -14.13 -9.82 -4.42
CA GLY A 377 -14.17 -11.03 -5.23
C GLY A 377 -13.87 -12.32 -4.45
N GLY A 378 -13.12 -13.23 -5.05
CA GLY A 378 -12.86 -14.58 -4.58
C GLY A 378 -13.77 -15.63 -5.24
N HIS A 379 -13.77 -16.84 -4.68
CA HIS A 379 -14.58 -17.97 -5.11
C HIS A 379 -15.30 -18.59 -3.91
N ASN A 380 -16.61 -18.82 -4.02
CA ASN A 380 -17.42 -19.33 -2.91
C ASN A 380 -17.61 -20.86 -2.89
N GLY A 381 -17.01 -21.57 -3.85
CA GLY A 381 -17.13 -23.02 -4.01
C GLY A 381 -17.95 -23.39 -5.24
N ASN A 382 -18.84 -22.50 -5.65
CA ASN A 382 -19.72 -22.68 -6.83
C ASN A 382 -19.40 -21.69 -7.95
N ALA A 383 -19.10 -20.44 -7.61
CA ALA A 383 -18.92 -19.36 -8.56
C ALA A 383 -17.81 -18.39 -8.15
N TYR A 384 -17.19 -17.77 -9.16
CA TYR A 384 -16.33 -16.61 -8.98
C TYR A 384 -17.19 -15.40 -8.66
N LEU A 385 -16.72 -14.59 -7.71
CA LEU A 385 -17.47 -13.45 -7.18
C LEU A 385 -16.96 -12.15 -7.79
N ASN A 386 -17.89 -11.26 -8.10
CA ASN A 386 -17.63 -9.85 -8.39
C ASN A 386 -18.10 -8.92 -7.24
N THR A 387 -18.76 -9.49 -6.23
CA THR A 387 -19.28 -8.74 -5.08
C THR A 387 -18.15 -8.27 -4.18
N VAL A 388 -18.38 -7.15 -3.51
CA VAL A 388 -17.46 -6.56 -2.54
C VAL A 388 -18.18 -6.35 -1.23
N GLU A 389 -17.54 -6.72 -0.13
CA GLU A 389 -18.05 -6.50 1.24
C GLU A 389 -17.11 -5.57 2.00
N ALA A 390 -17.65 -4.65 2.78
CA ALA A 390 -16.90 -3.77 3.66
C ALA A 390 -17.21 -4.08 5.13
N PHE A 391 -16.18 -4.41 5.91
CA PHE A 391 -16.27 -4.67 7.34
C PHE A 391 -16.21 -3.37 8.12
N ASP A 392 -17.22 -3.14 8.95
CA ASP A 392 -17.22 -2.09 9.96
C ASP A 392 -16.80 -2.68 11.32
N PRO A 393 -15.63 -2.32 11.86
CA PRO A 393 -15.14 -2.86 13.13
C PRO A 393 -15.95 -2.37 14.35
N VAL A 394 -16.64 -1.23 14.24
CA VAL A 394 -17.45 -0.66 15.34
C VAL A 394 -18.77 -1.42 15.44
N LEU A 395 -19.39 -1.69 14.30
CA LEU A 395 -20.65 -2.43 14.24
C LEU A 395 -20.44 -3.95 14.23
N ASN A 396 -19.18 -4.41 14.07
CA ASN A 396 -18.80 -5.79 13.86
C ASN A 396 -19.71 -6.48 12.82
N ARG A 397 -19.78 -5.91 11.62
CA ARG A 397 -20.60 -6.44 10.52
C ARG A 397 -20.02 -6.14 9.15
N TRP A 398 -20.37 -6.98 8.19
CA TRP A 398 -20.07 -6.78 6.78
C TRP A 398 -21.28 -6.19 6.06
N GLU A 399 -21.02 -5.26 5.12
CA GLU A 399 -22.02 -4.64 4.28
C GLU A 399 -21.62 -4.78 2.81
N LEU A 400 -22.57 -5.08 1.92
CA LEU A 400 -22.31 -5.05 0.49
C LEU A 400 -22.10 -3.60 0.02
N VAL A 401 -21.05 -3.40 -0.77
CA VAL A 401 -20.72 -2.14 -1.43
C VAL A 401 -20.69 -2.34 -2.94
N GLY A 402 -20.38 -1.30 -3.72
CA GLY A 402 -20.28 -1.39 -5.17
C GLY A 402 -19.43 -2.59 -5.60
N SER A 403 -19.96 -3.38 -6.53
CA SER A 403 -19.30 -4.57 -7.07
C SER A 403 -18.29 -4.21 -8.14
N VAL A 404 -17.24 -5.02 -8.28
CA VAL A 404 -16.42 -4.99 -9.50
C VAL A 404 -17.25 -5.51 -10.68
N SER A 405 -16.88 -5.11 -11.88
CA SER A 405 -17.57 -5.45 -13.13
C SER A 405 -17.33 -6.91 -13.50
N HIS A 406 -16.09 -7.37 -13.32
CA HIS A 406 -15.72 -8.77 -13.57
C HIS A 406 -15.58 -9.53 -12.26
N CYS A 407 -15.93 -10.82 -12.27
CA CYS A 407 -15.57 -11.70 -11.15
C CYS A 407 -14.05 -11.83 -11.06
N ARG A 408 -13.50 -11.73 -9.84
CA ARG A 408 -12.06 -11.69 -9.61
C ARG A 408 -11.66 -12.59 -8.46
N ALA A 409 -11.08 -13.75 -8.75
CA ALA A 409 -10.37 -14.57 -7.76
C ALA A 409 -8.86 -14.48 -7.94
N GLY A 410 -8.14 -14.41 -6.82
CA GLY A 410 -6.69 -14.20 -6.77
C GLY A 410 -6.22 -12.94 -7.50
N ALA A 411 -7.07 -11.91 -7.52
CA ALA A 411 -6.63 -10.56 -7.83
C ALA A 411 -5.90 -9.98 -6.62
N GLY A 412 -4.93 -9.11 -6.87
CA GLY A 412 -4.33 -8.34 -5.80
C GLY A 412 -5.12 -7.06 -5.57
N VAL A 413 -5.24 -6.65 -4.30
CA VAL A 413 -5.99 -5.46 -3.90
C VAL A 413 -5.13 -4.59 -3.02
N ALA A 414 -5.04 -3.30 -3.33
CA ALA A 414 -4.26 -2.34 -2.58
C ALA A 414 -4.94 -0.97 -2.56
N VAL A 415 -4.60 -0.15 -1.57
CA VAL A 415 -5.07 1.25 -1.48
C VAL A 415 -3.90 2.15 -1.79
N CYS A 416 -4.06 2.99 -2.81
CA CYS A 416 -3.05 3.96 -3.21
C CYS A 416 -3.47 5.35 -2.76
N SER A 417 -2.51 6.11 -2.21
CA SER A 417 -2.69 7.50 -1.78
C SER A 417 -2.74 8.45 -2.98
N CYS A 418 -3.77 8.33 -3.81
CA CYS A 418 -4.04 9.16 -4.97
C CYS A 418 -5.52 9.57 -5.00
N LEU A 419 -5.87 10.55 -5.83
CA LEU A 419 -7.24 10.99 -6.06
C LEU A 419 -7.87 10.16 -7.18
N THR A 420 -9.17 9.85 -7.06
CA THR A 420 -9.93 9.21 -8.15
C THR A 420 -9.80 9.99 -9.46
N SER A 421 -9.76 11.32 -9.41
CA SER A 421 -9.63 12.20 -10.58
C SER A 421 -8.26 12.12 -11.27
N GLN A 422 -7.24 11.57 -10.61
CA GLN A 422 -5.94 11.32 -11.24
C GLN A 422 -5.95 10.04 -12.06
N ILE A 423 -6.90 9.14 -11.85
CA ILE A 423 -6.95 7.87 -12.58
C ILE A 423 -7.80 8.05 -13.83
N ARG A 424 -7.20 7.75 -14.99
CA ARG A 424 -7.88 7.73 -16.27
C ARG A 424 -8.87 6.57 -16.29
N ASP A 425 -10.15 6.90 -16.34
CA ASP A 425 -11.20 5.93 -16.64
C ASP A 425 -11.08 5.52 -18.11
N VAL A 426 -10.79 4.24 -18.35
CA VAL A 426 -10.68 3.68 -19.72
C VAL A 426 -12.00 3.10 -20.22
N GLY A 427 -13.08 3.23 -19.43
CA GLY A 427 -14.40 2.66 -19.71
C GLY A 427 -14.43 1.14 -19.59
N HIS A 428 -15.58 0.51 -19.85
CA HIS A 428 -15.60 -0.91 -20.16
C HIS A 428 -14.69 -1.10 -21.38
N GLY A 429 -13.54 -1.75 -21.17
CA GLY A 429 -12.41 -1.72 -22.09
C GLY A 429 -12.83 -1.82 -23.55
N SER A 430 -12.20 -0.99 -24.37
CA SER A 430 -12.22 -1.03 -25.83
C SER A 430 -12.55 -2.43 -26.38
N ASN A 431 -13.69 -2.55 -27.05
CA ASN A 431 -14.15 -3.66 -27.89
C ASN A 431 -13.11 -4.76 -28.13
N ASN A 432 -13.17 -5.82 -27.32
CA ASN A 432 -12.71 -7.16 -27.67
C ASN A 432 -13.52 -8.23 -26.93
N VAL A 433 -14.79 -7.96 -26.65
CA VAL A 433 -15.79 -9.01 -26.47
C VAL A 433 -16.36 -9.26 -27.86
N VAL A 434 -15.69 -10.13 -28.62
CA VAL A 434 -16.33 -10.75 -29.77
C VAL A 434 -17.35 -11.72 -29.20
N ASP A 435 -18.61 -11.54 -29.60
CA ASP A 435 -19.66 -12.54 -29.48
C ASP A 435 -19.11 -13.95 -29.76
N CYS A 436 -19.36 -14.89 -28.87
CA CYS A 436 -19.40 -16.30 -29.22
C CYS A 436 -20.61 -16.90 -28.49
N MET A 437 -21.57 -17.33 -29.32
CA MET A 437 -22.72 -18.16 -28.97
C MET A 437 -22.34 -19.38 -28.11
#